data_AF-A0A9E3VGE1-F1
#
_entry.id   AF-A0A9E3VGE1-F1
#
_cell.length_a   1.000
_cell.length_b   1.000
_cell.length_c   1.000
_cell.angle_alpha   90.00
_cell.angle_beta   90.00
_cell.angle_gamma   90.00
#
_symmetry.space_group_name_H-M   'P 1'
#
loop_
_entity.id
_entity.type
_entity.pdbx_description
1 polymer ?
#
loop_
_entity_poly.entity_id
_entity_poly.type
_entity_poly.pdbx_seq_one_letter_code
_entity_poly.pdbx_strand_id
1 'polypeptide(L)'
;MLPRDLYEIVHILGIALTMLAFGGVVMHARAGGTWKGAHGERALRVAHHLGLFLILLGGFGMLARIGVAKGGIASFPGWLWAKLALLVLLGGTVRLPYRRPALAWAAFAATALVAAMAAWLALYKPI
;
A
#
# COMPACT_ATOMS: atom_id res chain seq x y z
N MET A 1 1.00 -6.18 25.27
CA MET A 1 1.14 -5.65 23.89
C MET A 1 0.40 -6.62 22.94
N LEU A 2 -0.15 -6.18 21.80
CA LEU A 2 -0.96 -7.04 20.91
C LEU A 2 -0.14 -8.16 20.21
N PRO A 3 -0.74 -9.33 19.92
CA PRO A 3 -0.06 -10.45 19.27
C PRO A 3 0.41 -10.12 17.84
N ARG A 4 1.46 -10.78 17.36
CA ARG A 4 2.04 -10.58 16.01
C ARG A 4 0.98 -10.79 14.92
N ASP A 5 0.16 -11.82 15.08
CA ASP A 5 -0.83 -12.22 14.07
C ASP A 5 -1.92 -11.15 13.88
N LEU A 6 -2.27 -10.39 14.93
CA LEU A 6 -3.20 -9.27 14.80
C LEU A 6 -2.60 -8.15 13.93
N TYR A 7 -1.31 -7.86 14.05
CA TYR A 7 -0.64 -6.90 13.18
C TYR A 7 -0.53 -7.40 11.74
N GLU A 8 -0.35 -8.71 11.56
CA GLU A 8 -0.36 -9.35 10.24
C GLU A 8 -1.73 -9.20 9.56
N ILE A 9 -2.82 -9.47 10.29
CA ILE A 9 -4.20 -9.25 9.81
C ILE A 9 -4.41 -7.78 9.43
N VAL A 10 -4.01 -6.84 10.29
CA VAL A 10 -4.11 -5.39 10.03
C VAL A 10 -3.33 -5.00 8.77
N HIS A 11 -2.13 -5.55 8.59
CA HIS A 11 -1.28 -5.28 7.43
C HIS A 11 -1.94 -5.78 6.14
N ILE A 12 -2.44 -7.01 6.13
CA ILE A 12 -3.11 -7.63 4.98
C ILE A 12 -4.42 -6.88 4.65
N LEU A 13 -5.20 -6.50 5.66
CA LEU A 13 -6.39 -5.67 5.48
C LEU A 13 -6.03 -4.33 4.83
N GLY A 14 -4.94 -3.71 5.26
CA GLY A 14 -4.41 -2.49 4.64
C GLY A 14 -4.09 -2.69 3.16
N ILE A 15 -3.38 -3.76 2.81
CA ILE A 15 -3.05 -4.11 1.41
C ILE A 15 -4.35 -4.27 0.59
N ALA A 16 -5.29 -5.08 1.07
CA ALA A 16 -6.55 -5.34 0.38
C ALA A 16 -7.33 -4.03 0.13
N LEU A 17 -7.45 -3.18 1.15
CA LEU A 17 -8.16 -1.91 1.05
C LEU A 17 -7.48 -0.96 0.05
N THR A 18 -6.15 -0.85 0.08
CA THR A 18 -5.38 -0.02 -0.85
C THR A 18 -5.56 -0.47 -2.30
N MET A 19 -5.52 -1.78 -2.56
CA MET A 19 -5.68 -2.36 -3.90
C MET A 19 -7.10 -2.20 -4.43
N LEU A 20 -8.13 -2.56 -3.63
CA LEU A 20 -9.53 -2.43 -4.02
C LEU A 20 -9.88 -0.97 -4.33
N ALA A 21 -9.45 -0.05 -3.46
CA ALA A 21 -9.66 1.37 -3.66
C ALA A 21 -8.96 1.89 -4.93
N PHE A 22 -7.74 1.44 -5.21
CA PHE A 22 -7.01 1.84 -6.41
C PHE A 22 -7.68 1.35 -7.69
N GLY A 23 -8.14 0.09 -7.72
CA GLY A 23 -8.91 -0.45 -8.84
C GLY A 23 -10.17 0.37 -9.13
N GLY A 24 -10.92 0.72 -8.07
CA GLY A 24 -12.08 1.62 -8.19
C GLY A 24 -11.72 3.00 -8.75
N VAL A 25 -10.62 3.59 -8.28
CA VAL A 25 -10.11 4.87 -8.78
C VAL A 25 -9.74 4.81 -10.27
N VAL A 26 -9.08 3.74 -10.71
CA VAL A 26 -8.72 3.53 -12.12
C VAL A 26 -9.97 3.47 -12.99
N MET A 27 -10.97 2.65 -12.61
CA MET A 27 -12.21 2.52 -13.37
C MET A 27 -12.98 3.84 -13.43
N HIS A 28 -13.10 4.51 -12.28
CA HIS A 28 -13.78 5.80 -12.18
C HIS A 28 -13.11 6.87 -13.06
N ALA A 29 -11.79 7.03 -12.98
CA ALA A 29 -11.06 8.00 -13.80
C ALA A 29 -11.23 7.72 -15.31
N ARG A 30 -11.25 6.44 -15.72
CA ARG A 30 -11.45 6.06 -17.12
C ARG A 30 -12.89 6.27 -17.61
N ALA A 31 -13.87 6.21 -16.72
CA ALA A 31 -15.27 6.53 -17.03
C ALA A 31 -15.53 8.04 -17.17
N GLY A 32 -14.49 8.88 -17.19
CA GLY A 32 -14.61 10.35 -17.24
C GLY A 32 -14.71 11.02 -15.87
N GLY A 33 -14.56 10.24 -14.79
CA GLY A 33 -14.56 10.71 -13.43
C GLY A 33 -13.42 11.66 -13.09
N THR A 34 -13.63 12.56 -12.13
CA THR A 34 -12.62 13.55 -11.72
C THR A 34 -12.19 13.35 -10.27
N TRP A 35 -11.04 13.92 -9.88
CA TRP A 35 -10.55 13.86 -8.49
C TRP A 35 -11.50 14.48 -7.47
N LYS A 36 -12.32 15.46 -7.89
CA LYS A 36 -13.23 16.22 -7.03
C LYS A 36 -14.68 15.71 -7.06
N GLY A 37 -14.98 14.60 -7.72
CA GLY A 37 -16.37 14.15 -7.83
C GLY A 37 -16.94 13.58 -6.52
N ALA A 38 -18.07 12.90 -6.64
CA ALA A 38 -19.10 12.69 -5.61
C ALA A 38 -18.68 11.78 -4.43
N HIS A 39 -19.64 11.53 -3.52
CA HIS A 39 -19.43 10.80 -2.26
C HIS A 39 -18.73 9.43 -2.42
N GLY A 40 -19.12 8.61 -3.41
CA GLY A 40 -18.53 7.28 -3.63
C GLY A 40 -17.05 7.33 -4.00
N GLU A 41 -16.63 8.35 -4.75
CA GLU A 41 -15.25 8.54 -5.17
C GLU A 41 -14.38 9.03 -4.02
N ARG A 42 -14.96 9.86 -3.14
CA ARG A 42 -14.31 10.27 -1.89
C ARG A 42 -14.07 9.06 -0.99
N ALA A 43 -15.02 8.13 -0.90
CA ALA A 43 -14.86 6.90 -0.13
C ALA A 43 -13.68 6.06 -0.66
N LEU A 44 -13.53 5.90 -1.98
CA LEU A 44 -12.37 5.21 -2.56
C LEU A 44 -11.04 5.88 -2.19
N ARG A 45 -10.97 7.22 -2.26
CA ARG A 45 -9.74 7.92 -1.87
C ARG A 45 -9.44 7.73 -0.38
N VAL A 46 -10.44 7.86 0.49
CA VAL A 46 -10.27 7.63 1.94
C VAL A 46 -9.83 6.21 2.21
N ALA A 47 -10.48 5.21 1.59
CA ALA A 47 -10.11 3.81 1.70
C ALA A 47 -8.66 3.55 1.28
N HIS A 48 -8.19 4.15 0.18
CA HIS A 48 -6.81 3.99 -0.26
C HIS A 48 -5.80 4.48 0.79
N HIS A 49 -5.99 5.69 1.32
CA HIS A 49 -5.09 6.28 2.32
C HIS A 49 -5.19 5.59 3.69
N LEU A 50 -6.40 5.19 4.09
CA LEU A 50 -6.61 4.37 5.28
C LEU A 50 -5.88 3.03 5.12
N GLY A 51 -5.95 2.40 3.95
CA GLY A 51 -5.22 1.18 3.66
C GLY A 51 -3.70 1.36 3.83
N LEU A 52 -3.13 2.44 3.28
CA LEU A 52 -1.70 2.76 3.46
C LEU A 52 -1.33 2.95 4.93
N PHE A 53 -2.18 3.61 5.71
CA PHE A 53 -2.00 3.76 7.15
C PHE A 53 -2.02 2.40 7.87
N LEU A 54 -2.97 1.51 7.53
CA LEU A 54 -3.04 0.17 8.11
C LEU A 54 -1.85 -0.71 7.72
N ILE A 55 -1.33 -0.57 6.49
CA ILE A 55 -0.08 -1.23 6.05
C ILE A 55 1.07 -0.81 6.96
N LEU A 56 1.23 0.48 7.23
CA LEU A 56 2.26 0.98 8.16
C LEU A 56 2.04 0.45 9.58
N LEU A 57 0.82 0.59 10.11
CA LEU A 57 0.49 0.17 11.47
C LEU A 57 0.77 -1.31 11.70
N GLY A 58 0.29 -2.19 10.80
CA GLY A 58 0.53 -3.62 10.87
C GLY A 58 2.00 -3.98 10.61
N GLY A 59 2.64 -3.32 9.65
CA GLY A 59 4.04 -3.57 9.28
C GLY A 59 4.99 -3.28 10.44
N PHE A 60 4.91 -2.07 11.00
CA PHE A 60 5.73 -1.69 12.16
C PHE A 60 5.37 -2.46 13.43
N GLY A 61 4.10 -2.81 13.62
CA GLY A 61 3.68 -3.69 14.70
C GLY A 61 4.35 -5.06 14.65
N MET A 62 4.43 -5.68 13.46
CA MET A 62 5.18 -6.92 13.26
C MET A 62 6.69 -6.74 13.47
N LEU A 63 7.29 -5.66 12.96
CA LEU A 63 8.73 -5.36 13.14
C LEU A 63 9.13 -5.23 14.61
N ALA A 64 8.26 -4.62 15.43
CA ALA A 64 8.47 -4.52 16.87
C ALA A 64 8.48 -5.89 17.57
N ARG A 65 7.77 -6.89 17.04
CA ARG A 65 7.73 -8.25 17.60
C ARG A 65 8.95 -9.08 17.26
N ILE A 66 9.52 -8.88 16.08
CA ILE A 66 10.74 -9.59 15.65
C ILE A 66 12.03 -8.86 16.05
N GLY A 67 11.94 -7.76 16.79
CA GLY A 67 13.10 -7.06 17.35
C GLY A 67 13.87 -6.14 16.38
N VAL A 68 13.50 -6.11 15.10
CA VAL A 68 14.13 -5.26 14.06
C VAL A 68 14.05 -3.77 14.41
N ALA A 69 12.99 -3.34 15.12
CA ALA A 69 12.82 -1.94 15.51
C ALA A 69 13.78 -1.45 16.62
N LYS A 70 14.50 -2.35 17.31
CA LYS A 70 15.32 -1.99 18.48
C LYS A 70 16.60 -1.21 18.14
N GLY A 71 17.14 -1.39 16.93
CA GLY A 71 18.35 -0.70 16.48
C GLY A 71 18.11 0.68 15.83
N GLY A 72 16.86 1.17 15.84
CA GLY A 72 16.48 2.40 15.13
C GLY A 72 16.49 2.26 13.61
N ILE A 73 16.18 3.35 12.91
CA ILE A 73 16.05 3.39 11.44
C ILE A 73 17.36 3.01 10.73
N ALA A 74 18.52 3.37 11.30
CA ALA A 74 19.82 3.05 10.73
C ALA A 74 20.11 1.54 10.68
N SER A 75 19.44 0.75 11.52
CA SER A 75 19.61 -0.70 11.59
C SER A 75 18.59 -1.46 10.72
N PHE A 76 17.80 -0.76 9.89
CA PHE A 76 16.81 -1.41 9.06
C PHE A 76 17.48 -2.23 7.96
N PRO A 77 17.17 -3.53 7.84
CA PRO A 77 17.73 -4.37 6.79
C PRO A 77 17.27 -3.88 5.41
N GLY A 78 18.06 -4.14 4.36
CA GLY A 78 17.78 -3.64 3.01
C GLY A 78 16.39 -4.01 2.47
N TRP A 79 15.86 -5.19 2.82
CA TRP A 79 14.51 -5.60 2.41
C TRP A 79 13.40 -4.71 3.00
N LEU A 80 13.62 -4.14 4.20
CA LEU A 80 12.67 -3.24 4.83
C LEU A 80 12.65 -1.89 4.09
N TRP A 81 13.82 -1.38 3.72
CA TRP A 81 13.92 -0.21 2.85
C TRP A 81 13.23 -0.41 1.51
N ALA A 82 13.41 -1.57 0.88
CA ALA A 82 12.71 -1.91 -0.36
C ALA A 82 11.18 -1.89 -0.17
N LYS A 83 10.65 -2.45 0.93
CA LYS A 83 9.21 -2.39 1.23
C LYS A 83 8.71 -0.96 1.47
N LEU A 84 9.47 -0.11 2.15
CA LEU A 84 9.11 1.29 2.34
C LEU A 84 9.10 2.06 1.02
N ALA A 85 10.05 1.78 0.12
CA ALA A 85 10.06 2.35 -1.23
C ALA A 85 8.81 1.91 -2.03
N LEU A 86 8.46 0.62 -1.98
CA LEU A 86 7.23 0.11 -2.61
C LEU A 86 5.97 0.77 -2.03
N LEU A 87 5.92 1.00 -0.72
CA LEU A 87 4.81 1.70 -0.07
C LEU A 87 4.68 3.14 -0.55
N VAL A 88 5.79 3.88 -0.69
CA VAL A 88 5.80 5.25 -1.21
C VAL A 88 5.31 5.29 -2.66
N LEU A 89 5.79 4.36 -3.49
CA LEU A 89 5.30 4.21 -4.86
C LEU A 89 3.78 3.98 -4.87
N LEU A 90 3.29 3.09 -4.01
CA LEU A 90 1.86 2.83 -3.84
C LEU A 90 1.08 4.09 -3.47
N GLY A 91 1.51 4.84 -2.45
CA GLY A 91 0.82 6.05 -2.02
C GLY A 91 0.80 7.18 -3.06
N GLY A 92 1.86 7.30 -3.86
CA GLY A 92 1.95 8.32 -4.91
C GLY A 92 1.06 8.05 -6.13
N THR A 93 0.66 6.79 -6.38
CA THR A 93 -0.02 6.43 -7.63
C THR A 93 -1.50 6.78 -7.68
N VAL A 94 -2.20 6.93 -6.55
CA VAL A 94 -3.67 7.10 -6.50
C VAL A 94 -4.20 8.28 -7.33
N ARG A 95 -3.41 9.34 -7.51
CA ARG A 95 -3.82 10.51 -8.29
C ARG A 95 -3.48 10.38 -9.78
N LEU A 96 -2.60 9.45 -10.16
CA LEU A 96 -2.11 9.28 -11.52
C LEU A 96 -3.23 9.00 -12.54
N PRO A 97 -4.22 8.13 -12.29
CA PRO A 97 -5.30 7.86 -13.24
C PRO A 97 -6.09 9.12 -13.63
N TYR A 98 -6.27 10.07 -12.68
CA TYR A 98 -6.96 11.34 -12.94
C TYR A 98 -6.09 12.37 -13.66
N ARG A 99 -4.77 12.38 -13.43
CA ARG A 99 -3.86 13.36 -14.06
C ARG A 99 -3.44 12.94 -15.46
N ARG A 100 -3.32 11.63 -15.70
CA ARG A 100 -2.90 11.04 -16.97
C ARG A 100 -3.72 9.78 -17.26
N PRO A 101 -4.97 9.91 -17.75
CA PRO A 101 -5.85 8.76 -18.03
C PRO A 101 -5.24 7.71 -18.97
N ALA A 102 -4.38 8.13 -19.90
CA ALA A 102 -3.62 7.24 -20.78
C ALA A 102 -2.75 6.23 -20.01
N LEU A 103 -2.28 6.59 -18.81
CA LEU A 103 -1.44 5.73 -17.96
C LEU A 103 -2.26 4.91 -16.96
N ALA A 104 -3.59 5.00 -16.93
CA ALA A 104 -4.41 4.37 -15.88
C ALA A 104 -4.25 2.84 -15.84
N TRP A 105 -4.21 2.16 -16.99
CA TRP A 105 -3.98 0.71 -17.05
C TRP A 105 -2.54 0.33 -16.73
N ALA A 106 -1.56 1.12 -17.18
CA ALA A 106 -0.17 0.93 -16.79
C ALA A 106 0.00 1.07 -15.28
N ALA A 107 -0.67 2.04 -14.66
CA ALA A 107 -0.67 2.24 -13.21
C ALA A 107 -1.34 1.06 -12.48
N PHE A 108 -2.45 0.53 -13.00
CA PHE A 108 -3.10 -0.68 -12.48
C PHE A 108 -2.18 -1.90 -12.51
N ALA A 109 -1.55 -2.17 -13.66
CA ALA A 109 -0.58 -3.26 -13.79
C ALA A 109 0.63 -3.05 -12.86
N ALA A 110 1.14 -1.82 -12.78
CA ALA A 110 2.25 -1.48 -11.89
C ALA A 110 1.90 -1.73 -10.41
N THR A 111 0.68 -1.41 -9.96
CA THR A 111 0.26 -1.72 -8.58
C THR A 111 0.21 -3.22 -8.30
N ALA A 112 -0.21 -4.04 -9.27
CA ALA A 112 -0.17 -5.50 -9.12
C ALA A 112 1.28 -6.02 -9.03
N LEU A 113 2.18 -5.50 -9.87
CA LEU A 113 3.61 -5.84 -9.80
C LEU A 113 4.25 -5.41 -8.47
N VAL A 114 3.90 -4.23 -7.96
CA VAL A 114 4.35 -3.75 -6.65
C VAL A 114 3.86 -4.68 -5.53
N ALA A 115 2.60 -5.12 -5.58
CA ALA A 115 2.06 -6.07 -4.61
C ALA A 115 2.79 -7.43 -4.67
N ALA A 116 3.05 -7.95 -5.88
CA ALA A 116 3.82 -9.18 -6.07
C ALA A 116 5.25 -9.06 -5.53
N MET A 117 5.94 -7.94 -5.80
CA MET A 117 7.27 -7.67 -5.28
C MET A 117 7.28 -7.56 -3.74
N ALA A 118 6.28 -6.90 -3.16
CA ALA A 118 6.15 -6.78 -1.72
C ALA A 118 5.94 -8.16 -1.05
N ALA A 119 5.12 -9.02 -1.67
CA ALA A 119 4.92 -10.40 -1.24
C ALA A 119 6.20 -11.23 -1.37
N TRP A 120 6.91 -11.13 -2.50
CA TRP A 120 8.21 -11.77 -2.70
C TRP A 120 9.20 -11.38 -1.59
N LEU A 121 9.36 -10.08 -1.32
CA LEU A 121 10.20 -9.59 -0.22
C LEU A 121 9.72 -10.08 1.16
N ALA A 122 8.43 -10.35 1.36
CA ALA A 122 7.95 -10.88 2.62
C ALA A 122 8.34 -12.35 2.83
N LEU A 123 8.30 -13.15 1.75
CA LEU A 123 8.62 -14.57 1.77
C LEU A 123 10.13 -14.83 1.82
N TYR A 124 10.90 -14.10 1.02
CA TYR A 124 12.33 -14.34 0.80
C TYR A 124 13.24 -13.31 1.49
N LYS A 125 12.71 -12.51 2.42
CA LYS A 125 13.56 -11.64 3.24
C LYS A 125 14.63 -12.49 3.95
N PRO A 126 15.91 -12.09 3.91
CA PRO A 126 16.89 -12.66 4.83
C PRO A 126 16.47 -12.26 6.25
N ILE A 127 16.37 -13.27 7.12
CA ILE A 127 16.11 -13.10 8.55
C ILE A 127 17.44 -12.77 9.23
#